data_AF-A0A8F9XIL7-F1
#
_entry.id   AF-A0A8F9XIL7-F1
#
_cell.length_a   1.000
_cell.length_b   1.000
_cell.length_c   1.000
_cell.angle_alpha   90.00
_cell.angle_beta   90.00
_cell.angle_gamma   90.00
#
_symmetry.space_group_name_H-M   'P 1'
#
loop_
_entity.id
_entity.type
_entity.pdbx_description
1 polymer ?
#
loop_
_entity_poly.entity_id
_entity_poly.type
_entity_poly.pdbx_seq_one_letter_code
_entity_poly.pdbx_strand_id
1 'polypeptide(L)'
;MIAIHCSLMFVGTYYFAAIIQTLLHRIFGHHDRIRKVYETHAKGHHGKYPPHRLIADEWLDSEQHVMWYYAIPFVPVALLVAWLLGTWLFLSHVAAMAFAIWWHIYLHKQYHLRGSVWERFQWFRTKRELHFIHHREVHRNYAIVEYWIDVFLGTRKEPNQ
;
A
#
# COMPACT_ATOMS: atom_id res chain seq x y z
N MET A 1 -5.54 -14.04 27.62
CA MET A 1 -5.55 -14.82 26.36
C MET A 1 -6.18 -14.07 25.20
N ILE A 2 -7.43 -13.57 25.28
CA ILE A 2 -8.10 -12.92 24.13
C ILE A 2 -7.32 -11.72 23.55
N ALA A 3 -6.73 -10.88 24.40
CA ALA A 3 -5.93 -9.73 23.96
C ALA A 3 -4.75 -10.13 23.06
N ILE A 4 -4.03 -11.21 23.41
CA ILE A 4 -2.92 -11.74 22.61
C ILE A 4 -3.42 -12.19 21.23
N HIS A 5 -4.54 -12.91 21.18
CA HIS A 5 -5.12 -13.34 19.91
C HIS A 5 -5.57 -12.15 19.05
N CYS A 6 -6.14 -11.11 19.65
CA CYS A 6 -6.47 -9.87 18.94
C CYS A 6 -5.20 -9.19 18.42
N SER A 7 -4.12 -9.09 19.20
CA SER A 7 -2.86 -8.51 18.71
C SER A 7 -2.28 -9.30 17.53
N LEU A 8 -2.29 -10.64 17.60
CA LEU A 8 -1.85 -11.50 16.50
C LEU A 8 -2.74 -11.34 15.26
N MET A 9 -4.06 -11.30 15.44
CA MET A 9 -5.01 -11.05 14.35
C MET A 9 -4.76 -9.69 13.71
N PHE A 10 -4.50 -8.66 14.51
CA PHE A 10 -4.23 -7.32 14.00
C PHE A 10 -2.97 -7.30 13.14
N VAL A 11 -1.85 -7.82 13.66
CA VAL A 11 -0.57 -7.88 12.96
C VAL A 11 -0.67 -8.75 11.70
N GLY A 12 -1.31 -9.92 11.80
CA GLY A 12 -1.53 -10.81 10.67
C GLY A 12 -2.37 -10.16 9.57
N THR A 13 -3.45 -9.47 9.94
CA THR A 13 -4.30 -8.74 9.00
C THR A 13 -3.56 -7.58 8.33
N TYR A 14 -2.75 -6.84 9.08
CA TYR A 14 -1.92 -5.76 8.55
C TYR A 14 -0.98 -6.26 7.45
N TYR A 15 -0.22 -7.33 7.73
CA TYR A 15 0.71 -7.87 6.74
C TYR A 15 0.00 -8.55 5.58
N PHE A 16 -1.12 -9.25 5.83
CA PHE A 16 -1.98 -9.76 4.77
C PHE A 16 -2.41 -8.62 3.83
N ALA A 17 -2.85 -7.49 4.38
CA ALA A 17 -3.26 -6.34 3.59
C ALA A 17 -2.10 -5.75 2.78
N ALA A 18 -0.92 -5.59 3.38
CA ALA A 18 0.27 -5.08 2.69
C ALA A 18 0.71 -5.99 1.52
N ILE A 19 0.64 -7.32 1.69
CA ILE A 19 0.92 -8.31 0.64
C ILE A 19 -0.09 -8.19 -0.50
N ILE A 20 -1.38 -8.20 -0.18
CA ILE A 20 -2.45 -8.08 -1.17
C ILE A 20 -2.31 -6.76 -1.94
N GLN A 21 -2.06 -5.65 -1.27
CA GLN A 21 -1.79 -4.36 -1.90
C GLN A 21 -0.63 -4.40 -2.88
N THR A 22 0.49 -4.99 -2.48
CA THR A 22 1.69 -5.08 -3.34
C THR A 22 1.43 -5.96 -4.57
N LEU A 23 0.79 -7.11 -4.39
CA LEU A 23 0.43 -8.01 -5.49
C LEU A 23 -0.53 -7.35 -6.47
N LEU A 24 -1.58 -6.72 -5.95
CA LEU A 24 -2.59 -6.06 -6.75
C LEU A 24 -2.04 -4.84 -7.49
N HIS A 25 -1.15 -4.07 -6.86
CA HIS A 25 -0.42 -2.99 -7.52
C HIS A 25 0.42 -3.52 -8.69
N ARG A 26 1.16 -4.62 -8.51
CA ARG A 26 1.92 -5.28 -9.59
C ARG A 26 1.03 -5.79 -10.73
N ILE A 27 -0.05 -6.49 -10.38
CA ILE A 27 -0.91 -7.21 -11.33
C ILE A 27 -1.81 -6.25 -12.11
N PHE A 28 -2.31 -5.18 -11.47
CA PHE A 28 -3.35 -4.31 -12.02
C PHE A 28 -2.96 -2.83 -12.12
N GLY A 29 -2.11 -2.31 -11.23
CA GLY A 29 -1.78 -0.87 -11.20
C GLY A 29 -1.09 -0.37 -12.47
N HIS A 30 -0.24 -1.22 -13.05
CA HIS A 30 0.58 -0.89 -14.23
C HIS A 30 0.23 -1.70 -15.48
N HIS A 31 -0.85 -2.49 -15.43
CA HIS A 31 -1.31 -3.30 -16.55
C HIS A 31 -2.78 -3.01 -16.81
N ASP A 32 -3.15 -2.78 -18.07
CA ASP A 32 -4.53 -2.50 -18.47
C ASP A 32 -5.40 -3.78 -18.47
N ARG A 33 -5.55 -4.38 -17.28
CA ARG A 33 -6.42 -5.53 -16.99
C ARG A 33 -7.73 -5.07 -16.36
N ILE A 34 -7.66 -3.99 -15.57
CA ILE A 34 -8.82 -3.27 -15.05
C ILE A 34 -8.62 -1.80 -15.42
N ARG A 35 -9.25 -1.36 -16.52
CA ARG A 35 -9.05 -0.04 -17.12
C ARG A 35 -9.08 1.11 -16.11
N LYS A 36 -10.08 1.12 -15.22
CA LYS A 36 -10.22 2.19 -14.20
C LYS A 36 -9.04 2.24 -13.22
N VAL A 37 -8.47 1.09 -12.85
CA VAL A 37 -7.30 1.00 -11.97
C VAL A 37 -6.06 1.52 -12.71
N TYR A 38 -5.85 1.05 -13.94
CA TYR A 38 -4.73 1.47 -14.77
C TYR A 38 -4.76 2.99 -15.09
N GLU A 39 -5.92 3.51 -15.47
CA GLU A 39 -6.10 4.94 -15.75
C GLU A 39 -5.85 5.79 -14.50
N THR A 40 -6.34 5.35 -13.34
CA THR A 40 -6.13 6.11 -12.11
C THR A 40 -4.68 6.05 -11.64
N HIS A 41 -4.06 4.88 -11.69
CA HIS A 41 -2.72 4.69 -11.15
C HIS A 41 -1.62 5.08 -12.14
N ALA A 42 -1.55 4.42 -13.29
CA ALA A 42 -0.47 4.64 -14.26
C ALA A 42 -0.61 5.97 -15.03
N LYS A 43 -1.84 6.38 -15.39
CA LYS A 43 -2.04 7.68 -16.08
C LYS A 43 -2.31 8.82 -15.11
N GLY A 44 -3.06 8.58 -14.04
CA GLY A 44 -3.40 9.58 -13.03
C GLY A 44 -2.25 9.87 -12.09
N HIS A 45 -1.97 8.94 -11.16
CA HIS A 45 -0.97 9.12 -10.12
C HIS A 45 0.45 9.32 -10.69
N HIS A 46 0.93 8.40 -11.54
CA HIS A 46 2.25 8.53 -12.18
C HIS A 46 2.31 9.71 -13.18
N GLY A 47 1.19 10.11 -13.78
CA GLY A 47 1.12 11.29 -14.64
C GLY A 47 1.22 12.60 -13.87
N LYS A 48 0.62 12.69 -12.67
CA LYS A 48 0.71 13.88 -11.80
C LYS A 48 2.04 13.96 -11.05
N TYR A 49 2.66 12.82 -10.77
CA TYR A 49 4.00 12.71 -10.19
C TYR A 49 4.96 12.04 -11.18
N PRO A 50 5.34 12.72 -12.28
CA PRO A 50 6.26 12.16 -13.26
C PRO A 50 7.69 12.06 -12.70
N PRO A 51 8.58 11.26 -13.30
CA PRO A 51 9.95 11.04 -12.81
C PRO A 51 10.78 12.30 -12.48
N HIS A 52 10.54 13.40 -13.19
CA HIS A 52 11.22 14.69 -12.99
C HIS A 52 10.52 15.62 -11.98
N ARG A 53 9.35 15.23 -11.47
CA ARG A 53 8.55 16.00 -10.50
C ARG A 53 7.78 15.06 -9.56
N LEU A 54 8.51 14.42 -8.65
CA LEU A 54 7.95 13.46 -7.69
C LEU A 54 7.44 14.09 -6.39
N ILE A 55 7.75 15.37 -6.15
CA ILE A 55 7.37 16.09 -4.93
C ILE A 55 6.53 17.31 -5.31
N ALA A 56 5.47 17.55 -4.54
CA ALA A 56 4.63 18.74 -4.61
C ALA A 56 4.52 19.41 -3.23
N ASP A 57 4.26 20.72 -3.23
CA ASP A 57 4.03 21.49 -2.00
C ASP A 57 2.67 21.18 -1.36
N GLU A 58 1.69 20.82 -2.19
CA GLU A 58 0.36 20.41 -1.79
C GLU A 58 -0.01 19.06 -2.40
N TRP A 59 -0.97 18.38 -1.78
CA TRP A 59 -1.46 17.12 -2.29
C TRP A 59 -2.25 17.34 -3.57
N LEU A 60 -1.70 16.86 -4.68
CA LEU A 60 -2.46 16.77 -5.92
C LEU A 60 -3.46 15.64 -5.75
N ASP A 61 -4.76 15.95 -5.88
CA ASP A 61 -5.85 14.99 -5.75
C ASP A 61 -5.81 13.99 -6.92
N SER A 62 -4.82 13.10 -6.83
CA SER A 62 -4.26 12.25 -7.89
C SER A 62 -4.77 10.83 -7.80
N GLU A 63 -5.30 10.46 -6.64
CA GLU A 63 -5.74 9.12 -6.32
C GLU A 63 -7.26 9.08 -6.22
N GLN A 64 -7.92 8.84 -7.35
CA GLN A 64 -9.25 8.24 -7.30
C GLN A 64 -9.09 6.79 -6.86
N HIS A 65 -8.90 6.52 -5.57
CA HIS A 65 -8.66 5.16 -5.09
C HIS A 65 -9.79 4.23 -5.57
N VAL A 66 -9.45 3.33 -6.48
CA VAL A 66 -10.39 2.33 -6.98
C VAL A 66 -10.47 1.23 -5.93
N MET A 67 -11.13 1.46 -4.79
CA MET A 67 -11.00 0.54 -3.65
C MET A 67 -11.77 -0.77 -3.79
N TRP A 68 -12.75 -0.84 -4.69
CA TRP A 68 -13.67 -1.98 -4.76
C TRP A 68 -12.98 -3.31 -5.09
N TYR A 69 -11.92 -3.33 -5.89
CA TYR A 69 -11.29 -4.59 -6.30
C TYR A 69 -10.46 -5.23 -5.18
N TYR A 70 -10.08 -4.44 -4.15
CA TYR A 70 -9.54 -4.97 -2.91
C TYR A 70 -10.57 -5.79 -2.14
N ALA A 71 -11.87 -5.54 -2.31
CA ALA A 71 -12.92 -6.32 -1.63
C ALA A 71 -12.89 -7.80 -2.03
N ILE A 72 -12.38 -8.16 -3.21
CA ILE A 72 -12.35 -9.54 -3.71
C ILE A 72 -11.59 -10.48 -2.75
N PRO A 73 -10.33 -10.22 -2.36
CA PRO A 73 -9.65 -11.02 -1.36
C PRO A 73 -10.10 -10.72 0.08
N PHE A 74 -10.50 -9.48 0.41
CA PHE A 74 -10.77 -9.11 1.81
C PHE A 74 -12.14 -9.56 2.33
N VAL A 75 -13.20 -9.51 1.52
CA VAL A 75 -14.56 -9.88 1.97
C VAL A 75 -14.66 -11.36 2.34
N PRO A 76 -14.17 -12.32 1.54
CA PRO A 76 -14.21 -13.73 1.92
C PRO A 76 -13.44 -14.00 3.21
N VAL A 77 -12.27 -13.39 3.38
CA VAL A 77 -11.46 -13.52 4.61
C VAL A 77 -12.20 -12.95 5.81
N ALA A 78 -12.79 -11.76 5.68
CA ALA A 78 -13.57 -11.14 6.76
C ALA A 78 -14.77 -12.00 7.17
N LEU A 79 -15.49 -12.60 6.20
CA LEU A 79 -16.59 -13.53 6.45
C LEU A 79 -16.11 -14.80 7.16
N LEU A 80 -14.97 -15.37 6.75
CA LEU A 80 -14.39 -16.54 7.41
C LEU A 80 -13.94 -16.22 8.84
N VAL A 81 -13.33 -15.08 9.08
CA VAL A 81 -12.95 -14.64 10.44
C VAL A 81 -14.20 -14.46 11.30
N ALA A 82 -15.24 -13.80 10.79
CA ALA A 82 -16.50 -13.63 11.49
C ALA A 82 -17.16 -14.97 11.85
N TRP A 83 -17.15 -15.92 10.90
CA TRP A 83 -17.79 -17.22 11.06
C TRP A 83 -17.04 -18.16 12.01
N LEU A 84 -15.70 -18.18 11.94
CA LEU A 84 -14.90 -19.20 12.62
C LEU A 84 -14.24 -18.72 13.92
N LEU A 85 -13.94 -17.42 14.06
CA LEU A 85 -13.02 -16.92 15.09
C LEU A 85 -13.69 -16.02 16.13
N GLY A 86 -14.99 -15.73 15.96
CA GLY A 86 -15.79 -14.97 16.92
C GLY A 86 -15.60 -13.45 16.86
N THR A 87 -16.47 -12.74 17.59
CA THR A 87 -16.67 -11.29 17.45
C THR A 87 -15.41 -10.47 17.74
N TRP A 88 -14.64 -10.80 18.78
CA TRP A 88 -13.46 -10.01 19.16
C TRP A 88 -12.34 -10.06 18.11
N LEU A 89 -12.10 -11.24 17.52
CA LEU A 89 -11.10 -11.38 16.45
C LEU A 89 -11.60 -10.75 15.16
N PHE A 90 -12.89 -10.83 14.86
CA PHE A 90 -13.49 -10.10 13.76
C PHE A 90 -13.33 -8.57 13.91
N LEU A 91 -13.64 -8.00 15.08
CA LEU A 91 -13.46 -6.57 15.33
C LEU A 91 -11.98 -6.16 15.22
N SER A 92 -11.07 -7.01 15.71
CA SER A 92 -9.63 -6.79 15.58
C SER A 92 -9.18 -6.80 14.11
N HIS A 93 -9.68 -7.74 13.30
CA HIS A 93 -9.44 -7.80 11.86
C HIS A 93 -9.95 -6.53 11.14
N VAL A 94 -11.18 -6.09 11.44
CA VAL A 94 -11.75 -4.86 10.86
C VAL A 94 -10.92 -3.63 11.24
N ALA A 95 -10.52 -3.50 12.52
CA ALA A 95 -9.68 -2.40 12.97
C ALA A 95 -8.32 -2.40 12.27
N ALA A 96 -7.70 -3.57 12.10
CA ALA A 96 -6.44 -3.72 11.39
C ALA A 96 -6.55 -3.40 9.90
N MET A 97 -7.67 -3.78 9.27
CA MET A 97 -7.96 -3.43 7.88
C MET A 97 -8.07 -1.91 7.69
N ALA A 98 -8.85 -1.25 8.56
CA ALA A 98 -9.01 0.19 8.55
C ALA A 98 -7.67 0.90 8.75
N PHE A 99 -6.85 0.42 9.70
CA PHE A 99 -5.51 0.92 9.93
C PHE A 99 -4.61 0.73 8.70
N ALA A 100 -4.58 -0.47 8.10
CA ALA A 100 -3.74 -0.76 6.95
C ALA A 100 -4.12 0.10 5.72
N ILE A 101 -5.41 0.32 5.47
CA ILE A 101 -5.89 1.20 4.40
C ILE A 101 -5.45 2.64 4.68
N TRP A 102 -5.74 3.16 5.87
CA TRP A 102 -5.36 4.52 6.26
C TRP A 102 -3.86 4.72 6.16
N TRP A 103 -3.07 3.78 6.69
CA TRP A 103 -1.61 3.88 6.74
C TRP A 103 -0.98 3.82 5.36
N HIS A 104 -1.50 2.97 4.46
CA HIS A 104 -1.09 2.92 3.07
C HIS A 104 -1.31 4.27 2.37
N ILE A 105 -2.54 4.80 2.41
CA ILE A 105 -2.90 6.07 1.77
C ILE A 105 -2.09 7.21 2.38
N TYR A 106 -1.97 7.23 3.70
CA TYR A 106 -1.22 8.26 4.42
C TYR A 106 0.25 8.26 4.03
N LEU A 107 0.94 7.11 4.08
CA LEU A 107 2.36 7.04 3.71
C LEU A 107 2.59 7.38 2.24
N HIS A 108 1.75 6.85 1.34
CA HIS A 108 1.85 7.13 -0.08
C HIS A 108 1.75 8.63 -0.36
N LYS A 109 0.76 9.28 0.23
CA LYS A 109 0.62 10.75 0.22
C LYS A 109 1.85 11.44 0.78
N GLN A 110 2.32 10.99 1.94
CA GLN A 110 3.49 11.58 2.57
C GLN A 110 4.73 11.45 1.69
N TYR A 111 4.94 10.41 0.89
CA TYR A 111 6.10 10.30 0.00
C TYR A 111 6.17 11.44 -1.03
N HIS A 112 5.03 11.95 -1.50
CA HIS A 112 4.99 13.00 -2.52
C HIS A 112 4.90 14.42 -1.97
N LEU A 113 4.76 14.59 -0.65
CA LEU A 113 4.67 15.92 -0.04
C LEU A 113 6.04 16.47 0.35
N ARG A 114 6.28 17.74 0.00
CA ARG A 114 7.40 18.52 0.52
C ARG A 114 7.19 18.76 2.01
N GLY A 115 8.27 18.72 2.79
CA GLY A 115 8.22 19.06 4.21
C GLY A 115 7.46 18.04 5.08
N SER A 116 7.33 16.78 4.65
CA SER A 116 6.74 15.74 5.49
C SER A 116 7.46 15.65 6.83
N VAL A 117 6.71 15.63 7.94
CA VAL A 117 7.27 15.48 9.29
C VAL A 117 8.07 14.19 9.48
N TRP A 118 7.87 13.21 8.60
CA TRP A 118 8.57 11.94 8.63
C TRP A 118 9.97 12.00 8.02
N GLU A 119 10.32 13.09 7.33
CA GLU A 119 11.64 13.29 6.73
C GLU A 119 12.79 13.22 7.74
N ARG A 120 12.50 13.46 9.03
CA ARG A 120 13.49 13.30 10.10
C ARG A 120 13.92 11.84 10.31
N PHE A 121 13.12 10.86 9.92
CA PHE A 121 13.39 9.45 10.16
C PHE A 121 14.02 8.76 8.94
N GLN A 122 15.12 8.04 9.16
CA GLN A 122 15.82 7.32 8.11
C GLN A 122 14.94 6.29 7.39
N TRP A 123 14.15 5.52 8.13
CA TRP A 123 13.27 4.50 7.53
C TRP A 123 12.29 5.12 6.51
N PHE A 124 11.79 6.33 6.78
CA PHE A 124 10.87 7.01 5.88
C PHE A 124 11.58 7.51 4.63
N ARG A 125 12.76 8.14 4.79
CA ARG A 125 13.60 8.56 3.66
C ARG A 125 13.92 7.40 2.73
N THR A 126 14.28 6.24 3.31
CA THR A 126 14.53 5.01 2.54
C THR A 126 13.28 4.56 1.77
N LYS A 127 12.13 4.43 2.45
CA LYS A 127 10.86 4.02 1.80
C LYS A 127 10.42 4.99 0.70
N ARG A 128 10.55 6.29 0.95
CA ARG A 128 10.27 7.34 -0.04
C ARG A 128 11.14 7.18 -1.27
N GLU A 129 12.44 6.97 -1.12
CA GLU A 129 13.32 6.80 -2.27
C GLU A 129 13.00 5.53 -3.07
N LEU A 130 12.64 4.43 -2.39
CA LEU A 130 12.20 3.21 -3.06
C LEU A 130 10.93 3.41 -3.88
N HIS A 131 9.99 4.20 -3.35
CA HIS A 131 8.80 4.64 -4.08
C HIS A 131 9.17 5.53 -5.27
N PHE A 132 10.15 6.43 -5.13
CA PHE A 132 10.61 7.25 -6.25
C PHE A 132 11.27 6.44 -7.35
N ILE A 133 12.03 5.40 -7.01
CA ILE A 133 12.52 4.41 -7.98
C ILE A 133 11.36 3.74 -8.69
N HIS A 134 10.28 3.37 -7.99
CA HIS A 134 9.08 2.82 -8.62
C HIS A 134 8.46 3.79 -9.65
N HIS A 135 8.41 5.09 -9.37
CA HIS A 135 7.95 6.09 -10.36
C HIS A 135 8.85 6.19 -11.59
N ARG A 136 10.16 5.98 -11.43
CA ARG A 136 11.13 6.00 -12.53
C ARG A 136 11.13 4.67 -13.30
N GLU A 137 10.90 3.56 -12.60
CA GLU A 137 10.95 2.19 -13.07
C GLU A 137 9.74 1.40 -12.54
N VAL A 138 8.60 1.53 -13.23
CA VAL A 138 7.27 1.01 -12.79
C VAL A 138 7.20 -0.49 -12.52
N HIS A 139 8.22 -1.25 -12.91
CA HIS A 139 8.32 -2.70 -12.67
C HIS A 139 9.10 -3.09 -11.41
N ARG A 140 9.52 -2.09 -10.62
CA ARG A 140 10.28 -2.25 -9.37
C ARG A 140 9.51 -1.69 -8.18
N ASN A 141 9.82 -2.17 -6.98
CA ASN A 141 9.39 -1.58 -5.70
C ASN A 141 7.88 -1.28 -5.62
N TYR A 142 7.03 -2.28 -5.87
CA TYR A 142 5.57 -2.13 -5.87
C TYR A 142 4.97 -1.90 -4.48
N ALA A 143 5.66 -2.29 -3.40
CA ALA A 143 5.15 -2.03 -2.07
C ALA A 143 5.11 -0.53 -1.79
N ILE A 144 4.19 -0.11 -0.93
CA ILE A 144 4.12 1.27 -0.40
C ILE A 144 4.57 1.30 1.06
N VAL A 145 4.14 0.29 1.82
CA VAL A 145 4.36 0.24 3.26
C VAL A 145 5.48 -0.73 3.61
N GLU A 146 5.46 -1.94 3.06
CA GLU A 146 6.30 -3.07 3.49
C GLU A 146 7.17 -3.59 2.34
N TYR A 147 8.26 -2.90 2.03
CA TYR A 147 9.10 -3.23 0.88
C TYR A 147 9.92 -4.52 0.98
N TRP A 148 9.91 -5.21 2.13
CA TRP A 148 10.44 -6.56 2.19
C TRP A 148 9.65 -7.51 1.28
N ILE A 149 8.39 -7.20 0.96
CA ILE A 149 7.56 -7.98 0.03
C ILE A 149 8.19 -7.97 -1.37
N ASP A 150 8.73 -6.84 -1.82
CA ASP A 150 9.42 -6.74 -3.11
C ASP A 150 10.69 -7.60 -3.18
N VAL A 151 11.33 -7.89 -2.04
CA VAL A 151 12.46 -8.82 -1.98
C VAL A 151 12.00 -10.22 -2.36
N PHE A 152 10.91 -10.70 -1.76
CA PHE A 152 10.33 -12.01 -2.09
C PHE A 152 9.80 -12.08 -3.52
N LEU A 153 9.27 -10.97 -4.04
CA LEU A 153 8.75 -10.90 -5.40
C LEU A 153 9.82 -10.74 -6.49
N GLY A 154 11.09 -10.54 -6.11
CA GLY A 154 12.20 -10.27 -7.03
C GLY A 154 12.12 -8.89 -7.71
N THR A 155 11.33 -7.97 -7.14
CA THR A 155 11.03 -6.64 -7.70
C THR A 155 11.76 -5.51 -6.97
N ARG A 156 12.51 -5.83 -5.91
CA ARG A 156 13.29 -4.87 -5.13
C ARG A 156 14.41 -4.25 -5.97
N LYS A 157 14.56 -2.93 -5.89
CA LYS A 157 15.72 -2.17 -6.37
C LYS A 157 16.13 -1.15 -5.32
N GLU A 158 17.38 -1.21 -4.87
CA GLU A 158 17.91 -0.26 -3.88
C GLU A 158 18.32 1.09 -4.53
N PRO A 159 18.33 2.20 -3.79
CA PRO A 159 18.65 3.54 -4.32
C PRO A 159 20.02 3.78 -4.97
N ASN A 160 20.92 2.80 -4.95
CA ASN A 160 22.31 2.95 -5.45
C ASN A 160 22.78 1.74 -6.27
N GLN A 161 21.84 0.97 -6.84
CA GLN A 161 22.10 -0.16 -7.74
C GLN A 161 21.56 0.17 -9.14
#